data_AF-A9URL0-F1
#
_entry.id   AF-A9URL0-F1
#
_cell.length_a   1.000
_cell.length_b   1.000
_cell.length_c   1.000
_cell.angle_alpha   90.00
_cell.angle_beta   90.00
_cell.angle_gamma   90.00
#
_symmetry.space_group_name_H-M   'P 1'
#
loop_
_entity.id
_entity.type
_entity.pdbx_description
1 polymer ?
#
loop_
_entity_poly.entity_id
_entity_poly.type
_entity_poly.pdbx_seq_one_letter_code
_entity_poly.pdbx_strand_id
1 'polypeptide(L)'
;LPTDLYLKGELVYHPECDTIFMAGSPHVTKPSEMYLRDMSLVDLPVHANGRELLFSSMHQTATISIARQLEDTMEHLDEAKADMNRQKARVEELLHGILPPAIADQLARGVRPEAERYRSVTILFSDIVGFTKLSSSVKPQAVMNMLNELFSKFDALCDKHNVFKVETIGDAYMVVCGLPTPNERHPIHMARFAIDMAMAARSVKSPVDGSPLQIRVGLHSGSVMAGVVGMKAPRYCLFGA
;
A
#
# COMPACT_ATOMS: atom_id res chain seq x y z
N LEU A 1 36.08 -21.65 33.56
CA LEU A 1 36.67 -22.37 32.41
C LEU A 1 38.18 -22.33 32.60
N PRO A 2 38.92 -23.42 32.38
CA PRO A 2 40.31 -23.53 32.83
C PRO A 2 41.14 -22.41 32.21
N THR A 3 41.83 -21.66 33.06
CA THR A 3 42.71 -20.52 32.74
C THR A 3 44.08 -21.01 32.22
N ASP A 4 44.18 -22.30 31.91
CA ASP A 4 45.43 -22.97 31.64
C ASP A 4 46.00 -22.52 30.29
N LEU A 5 47.25 -22.09 30.32
CA LEU A 5 48.01 -21.66 29.16
C LEU A 5 48.62 -22.89 28.47
N TYR A 6 48.15 -23.19 27.27
CA TYR A 6 48.72 -24.27 26.46
C TYR A 6 49.83 -23.74 25.55
N LEU A 7 51.05 -24.21 25.79
CA LEU A 7 52.21 -23.95 24.93
C LEU A 7 52.38 -25.11 23.96
N LYS A 8 52.41 -24.81 22.66
CA LYS A 8 52.71 -25.80 21.61
C LYS A 8 54.11 -25.50 21.07
N GLY A 9 54.97 -26.52 21.08
CA GLY A 9 56.37 -26.36 20.72
C GLY A 9 57.11 -27.67 20.62
N GLU A 10 58.41 -27.58 20.38
CA GLU A 10 59.33 -28.71 20.30
C GLU A 10 60.27 -28.73 21.50
N LEU A 11 60.67 -29.94 21.91
CA LEU A 11 61.69 -30.15 22.93
C LEU A 11 63.01 -30.46 22.25
N VAL A 12 64.04 -29.67 22.55
CA VAL A 12 65.37 -29.77 21.95
C VAL A 12 66.39 -30.06 23.05
N TYR A 13 67.11 -31.17 22.94
CA TYR A 13 68.19 -31.51 23.85
C TYR A 13 69.48 -30.81 23.44
N HIS A 14 70.13 -30.11 24.39
CA HIS A 14 71.41 -29.45 24.16
C HIS A 14 72.55 -30.23 24.82
N PRO A 15 73.39 -30.93 24.05
CA PRO A 15 74.38 -31.86 24.59
C PRO A 15 75.52 -31.19 25.38
N GLU A 16 75.89 -29.94 25.08
CA GLU A 16 76.98 -29.26 25.80
C GLU A 16 76.58 -28.77 27.20
N CYS A 17 75.27 -28.66 27.47
CA CYS A 17 74.74 -28.17 28.74
C CYS A 17 73.89 -29.22 29.47
N ASP A 18 73.79 -30.45 28.91
CA ASP A 18 72.97 -31.56 29.39
C ASP A 18 71.54 -31.15 29.81
N THR A 19 70.90 -30.27 29.03
CA THR A 19 69.59 -29.68 29.35
C THR A 19 68.64 -29.78 28.16
N ILE A 20 67.35 -30.00 28.43
CA ILE A 20 66.28 -29.96 27.42
C ILE A 20 65.65 -28.57 27.42
N PHE A 21 65.66 -27.91 26.26
CA PHE A 21 64.97 -26.64 26.03
C PHE A 21 63.61 -26.90 25.38
N MET A 22 62.57 -26.19 25.84
CA MET A 22 61.27 -26.15 25.17
C MET A 22 61.15 -24.87 24.37
N ALA A 23 61.10 -24.99 23.04
CA ALA A 23 60.83 -23.87 22.14
C ALA A 23 59.37 -23.97 21.70
N GLY A 24 58.49 -23.16 22.29
CA GLY A 24 57.07 -23.19 21.99
C GLY A 24 56.41 -21.82 22.04
N SER A 25 55.28 -21.70 21.36
CA SER A 25 54.44 -20.50 21.37
C SER A 25 53.08 -20.80 22.01
N PRO A 26 52.46 -19.82 22.68
CA PRO A 26 51.08 -19.94 23.16
C PRO A 26 50.12 -20.32 22.03
N HIS A 27 49.27 -21.32 22.27
CA HIS A 27 48.21 -21.69 21.33
C HIS A 27 46.92 -20.94 21.67
N VAL A 28 46.57 -19.99 20.81
CA VAL A 28 45.39 -19.12 20.92
C VAL A 28 44.75 -18.99 19.54
N THR A 29 43.44 -19.19 19.45
CA THR A 29 42.71 -19.14 18.16
C THR A 29 41.65 -18.05 18.10
N LYS A 30 41.25 -17.50 19.26
CA LYS A 30 40.27 -16.41 19.37
C LYS A 30 40.78 -15.30 20.27
N PRO A 31 40.49 -14.01 19.97
CA PRO A 31 40.84 -12.90 20.86
C PRO A 31 40.26 -13.03 22.27
N SER A 32 39.05 -13.59 22.40
CA SER A 32 38.42 -13.86 23.70
C SER A 32 39.25 -14.77 24.61
N GLU A 33 40.02 -15.69 24.03
CA GLU A 33 40.94 -16.57 24.79
C GLU A 33 42.17 -15.81 25.29
N MET A 34 42.61 -14.77 24.58
CA MET A 34 43.70 -13.89 25.04
C MET A 34 43.27 -13.06 26.23
N TYR A 35 42.07 -12.45 26.17
CA TYR A 35 41.51 -11.66 27.27
C TYR A 35 41.32 -12.50 28.54
N LEU A 36 40.85 -13.75 28.40
CA LEU A 36 40.66 -14.65 29.54
C LEU A 36 41.96 -15.13 30.17
N ARG A 37 43.09 -15.04 29.45
CA ARG A 37 44.41 -15.51 29.87
C ARG A 37 45.39 -14.37 30.15
N ASP A 38 44.90 -13.13 30.20
CA ASP A 38 45.68 -11.91 30.42
C ASP A 38 46.91 -11.80 29.48
N MET A 39 46.73 -12.25 28.23
CA MET A 39 47.78 -12.20 27.20
C MET A 39 47.57 -11.04 26.24
N SER A 40 48.67 -10.40 25.88
CA SER A 40 48.71 -9.35 24.87
C SER A 40 49.19 -9.88 23.52
N LEU A 41 48.94 -9.12 22.46
CA LEU A 41 49.47 -9.37 21.12
C LEU A 41 51.01 -9.36 21.11
N VAL A 42 51.63 -8.66 22.06
CA VAL A 42 53.09 -8.58 22.23
C VAL A 42 53.68 -9.92 22.66
N ASP A 43 52.93 -10.72 23.42
CA ASP A 43 53.39 -12.01 23.98
C ASP A 43 53.41 -13.15 22.94
N LEU A 44 52.83 -12.91 21.76
CA LEU A 44 52.88 -13.82 20.62
C LEU A 44 54.07 -13.46 19.72
N PRO A 45 55.00 -14.41 19.43
CA PRO A 45 56.14 -14.13 18.56
C PRO A 45 55.70 -13.72 17.14
N VAL A 46 56.37 -12.72 16.55
CA VAL A 46 56.08 -12.24 15.17
C VAL A 46 56.42 -13.31 14.13
N HIS A 47 57.45 -14.11 14.40
CA HIS A 47 57.93 -15.16 13.51
C HIS A 47 57.13 -16.47 13.62
N ALA A 48 56.13 -16.54 14.50
CA ALA A 48 55.27 -17.71 14.69
C ALA A 48 53.88 -17.47 14.09
N ASN A 49 53.23 -18.53 13.60
CA ASN A 49 51.95 -18.46 12.90
C ASN A 49 50.75 -18.08 13.79
N GLY A 50 50.94 -17.95 15.12
CA GLY A 50 49.87 -17.68 16.07
C GLY A 50 49.13 -16.36 15.81
N ARG A 51 49.85 -15.30 15.41
CA ARG A 51 49.24 -14.01 15.08
C ARG A 51 48.37 -14.08 13.83
N GLU A 52 48.86 -14.74 12.78
CA GLU A 52 48.13 -14.88 11.51
C GLU A 52 46.83 -15.68 11.69
N LEU A 53 46.88 -16.77 12.48
CA LEU A 53 45.70 -17.56 12.82
C LEU A 53 44.63 -16.75 13.57
N LEU A 54 45.05 -15.89 14.51
CA LEU A 54 44.14 -15.01 15.24
C LEU A 54 43.47 -13.98 14.33
N PHE A 55 44.25 -13.31 13.47
CA PHE A 55 43.70 -12.35 12.52
C PHE A 55 42.76 -13.00 11.50
N SER A 56 43.10 -14.19 11.00
CA SER A 56 42.22 -14.96 10.11
C SER A 56 40.91 -15.33 10.80
N SER A 57 40.96 -15.80 12.05
CA SER A 57 39.79 -16.14 12.86
C SER A 57 38.89 -14.93 13.14
N MET A 58 39.49 -13.78 13.46
CA MET A 58 38.78 -12.50 13.61
C MET A 58 38.10 -12.08 12.31
N HIS A 59 38.82 -12.15 11.19
CA HIS A 59 38.28 -11.79 9.88
C HIS A 59 37.11 -12.70 9.50
N GLN A 60 37.24 -14.02 9.71
CA GLN A 60 36.16 -14.97 9.45
C GLN A 60 34.93 -14.67 10.30
N THR A 61 35.11 -14.43 11.60
CA THR A 61 34.01 -14.11 12.52
C THR A 61 33.32 -12.80 12.14
N ALA A 62 34.09 -11.77 11.80
CA ALA A 62 33.56 -10.49 11.34
C ALA A 62 32.79 -10.63 10.02
N THR A 63 33.32 -11.42 9.07
CA THR A 63 32.68 -11.66 7.77
C THR A 63 31.34 -12.38 7.96
N ILE A 64 31.29 -13.42 8.80
CA ILE A 64 30.06 -14.16 9.11
C ILE A 64 29.05 -13.25 9.82
N SER A 65 29.50 -12.41 10.76
CA SER A 65 28.63 -11.46 11.45
C SER A 65 28.01 -10.45 10.48
N ILE A 66 28.80 -9.90 9.56
CA ILE A 66 28.32 -8.95 8.54
C ILE A 66 27.35 -9.65 7.58
N ALA A 67 27.66 -10.86 7.12
CA ALA A 67 26.80 -11.63 6.22
C ALA A 67 25.43 -11.89 6.86
N ARG A 68 25.41 -12.30 8.14
CA ARG A 68 24.16 -12.51 8.88
C ARG A 68 23.37 -11.21 9.06
N GLN A 69 24.04 -10.11 9.41
CA GLN A 69 23.36 -8.80 9.50
C GLN A 69 22.79 -8.37 8.15
N LEU A 70 23.47 -8.68 7.04
CA LEU A 70 22.97 -8.41 5.70
C LEU A 70 21.72 -9.23 5.39
N GLU A 71 21.72 -10.54 5.71
CA GLU A 71 20.55 -11.40 5.56
C GLU A 71 19.36 -10.88 6.37
N ASP A 72 19.56 -10.58 7.66
CA ASP A 72 18.50 -10.07 8.54
C ASP A 72 17.94 -8.72 8.04
N THR A 73 18.80 -7.82 7.55
CA THR A 73 18.37 -6.52 7.02
C THR A 73 17.68 -6.63 5.67
N MET A 74 18.08 -7.57 4.81
CA MET A 74 17.41 -7.86 3.55
C MET A 74 16.00 -8.42 3.78
N GLU A 75 15.86 -9.35 4.73
CA GLU A 75 14.56 -9.91 5.10
C GLU A 75 13.61 -8.82 5.62
N HIS A 76 14.07 -7.97 6.55
CA HIS A 76 13.28 -6.83 7.02
C HIS A 76 12.94 -5.82 5.89
N LEU A 77 13.85 -5.60 4.93
CA LEU A 77 13.60 -4.72 3.80
C LEU A 77 12.51 -5.29 2.87
N ASP A 78 12.53 -6.59 2.62
CA ASP A 78 11.54 -7.27 1.80
C ASP A 78 10.15 -7.25 2.46
N GLU A 79 10.08 -7.49 3.77
CA GLU A 79 8.84 -7.35 4.55
C GLU A 79 8.30 -5.92 4.50
N ALA A 80 9.15 -4.93 4.78
CA ALA A 80 8.76 -3.52 4.74
C ALA A 80 8.30 -3.10 3.34
N LYS A 81 8.95 -3.61 2.28
CA LYS A 81 8.55 -3.37 0.89
C LYS A 81 7.21 -4.03 0.55
N ALA A 82 6.97 -5.24 1.03
CA ALA A 82 5.69 -5.93 0.83
C ALA A 82 4.54 -5.16 1.49
N ASP A 83 4.74 -4.68 2.72
CA ASP A 83 3.75 -3.88 3.43
C ASP A 83 3.53 -2.51 2.78
N MET A 84 4.60 -1.84 2.33
CA MET A 84 4.50 -0.60 1.55
C MET A 84 3.66 -0.80 0.29
N ASN A 85 3.87 -1.91 -0.44
CA ASN A 85 3.10 -2.23 -1.65
C ASN A 85 1.62 -2.49 -1.33
N ARG A 86 1.31 -3.18 -0.23
CA ARG A 86 -0.08 -3.40 0.22
C ARG A 86 -0.76 -2.07 0.57
N GLN A 87 -0.07 -1.20 1.29
CA GLN A 87 -0.59 0.13 1.64
C GLN A 87 -0.83 0.98 0.38
N LYS A 88 0.12 0.96 -0.55
CA LYS A 88 0.00 1.68 -1.83
C LYS A 88 -1.21 1.19 -2.64
N ALA A 89 -1.38 -0.13 -2.77
CA ALA A 89 -2.52 -0.70 -3.51
C ALA A 89 -3.86 -0.29 -2.90
N ARG A 90 -3.97 -0.25 -1.57
CA ARG A 90 -5.19 0.19 -0.87
C ARG A 90 -5.48 1.68 -1.11
N VAL A 91 -4.46 2.52 -1.14
CA VAL A 91 -4.62 3.95 -1.44
C VAL A 91 -5.05 4.15 -2.89
N GLU A 92 -4.45 3.41 -3.84
CA GLU A 92 -4.82 3.46 -5.26
C GLU A 92 -6.26 3.00 -5.48
N GLU A 93 -6.70 1.92 -4.82
CA GLU A 93 -8.09 1.45 -4.87
C GLU A 93 -9.09 2.53 -4.39
N LEU A 94 -8.79 3.18 -3.26
CA LEU A 94 -9.62 4.26 -2.74
C LEU A 94 -9.62 5.49 -3.68
N LEU A 95 -8.48 5.80 -4.31
CA LEU A 95 -8.36 6.93 -5.23
C LEU A 95 -9.17 6.68 -6.51
N HIS A 96 -9.11 5.46 -7.07
CA HIS A 96 -9.90 5.04 -8.23
C HIS A 96 -11.40 4.97 -7.95
N GLY A 97 -11.80 4.81 -6.68
CA GLY A 97 -13.19 4.91 -6.26
C GLY A 97 -13.76 6.33 -6.28
N ILE A 98 -12.90 7.36 -6.27
CA ILE A 98 -13.30 8.78 -6.21
C ILE A 98 -13.08 9.48 -7.56
N LEU A 99 -12.01 9.12 -8.25
CA LEU A 99 -11.59 9.75 -9.49
C LEU A 99 -11.44 8.70 -10.60
N PRO A 100 -11.72 9.07 -11.86
CA PRO A 100 -11.46 8.15 -12.95
C PRO A 100 -9.96 7.76 -13.01
N PRO A 101 -9.61 6.50 -13.32
CA PRO A 101 -8.23 6.00 -13.20
C PRO A 101 -7.18 6.87 -13.93
N ALA A 102 -7.48 7.31 -15.15
CA ALA A 102 -6.58 8.17 -15.93
C ALA A 102 -6.26 9.51 -15.23
N ILE A 103 -7.23 10.07 -14.50
CA ILE A 103 -7.11 11.33 -13.77
C ILE A 103 -6.39 11.11 -12.43
N ALA A 104 -6.69 10.00 -11.75
CA ALA A 104 -6.01 9.57 -10.53
C ALA A 104 -4.51 9.35 -10.76
N ASP A 105 -4.14 8.65 -11.83
CA ASP A 105 -2.74 8.40 -12.21
C ASP A 105 -1.94 9.67 -12.48
N GLN A 106 -2.57 10.66 -13.14
CA GLN A 106 -1.93 11.96 -13.38
C GLN A 106 -1.68 12.70 -12.07
N LEU A 107 -2.69 12.76 -11.19
CA LEU A 107 -2.56 13.40 -9.88
C LEU A 107 -1.53 12.71 -8.99
N ALA A 108 -1.45 11.37 -9.03
CA ALA A 108 -0.45 10.59 -8.31
C ALA A 108 0.98 10.91 -8.77
N ARG A 109 1.17 11.29 -10.03
CA ARG A 109 2.46 11.76 -10.59
C ARG A 109 2.74 13.24 -10.32
N GLY A 110 1.85 13.94 -9.62
CA GLY A 110 1.96 15.38 -9.37
C GLY A 110 1.59 16.25 -10.59
N VAL A 111 1.04 15.66 -11.65
CA VAL A 111 0.56 16.38 -12.82
C VAL A 111 -0.89 16.77 -12.59
N ARG A 112 -1.23 18.03 -12.83
CA ARG A 112 -2.63 18.47 -12.76
C ARG A 112 -3.33 18.18 -14.09
N PRO A 113 -4.42 17.42 -14.09
CA PRO A 113 -5.24 17.20 -15.27
C PRO A 113 -5.83 18.54 -15.75
N GLU A 114 -5.70 18.82 -17.04
CA GLU A 114 -6.39 19.95 -17.65
C GLU A 114 -7.88 19.64 -17.83
N ALA A 115 -8.70 20.69 -17.91
CA ALA A 115 -10.12 20.52 -18.21
C ALA A 115 -10.30 20.15 -19.70
N GLU A 116 -11.09 19.12 -19.96
CA GLU A 116 -11.33 18.59 -21.30
C GLU A 116 -12.78 18.80 -21.73
N ARG A 117 -12.98 19.05 -23.03
CA ARG A 117 -14.31 19.20 -23.62
C ARG A 117 -14.76 17.90 -24.28
N TYR A 118 -15.88 17.38 -23.82
CA TYR A 118 -16.53 16.19 -24.36
C TYR A 118 -17.75 16.60 -25.17
N ARG A 119 -17.79 16.20 -26.45
CA ARG A 119 -18.83 16.67 -27.40
C ARG A 119 -20.18 15.99 -27.19
N SER A 120 -20.17 14.73 -26.78
CA SER A 120 -21.38 13.92 -26.67
C SER A 120 -21.26 12.98 -25.47
N VAL A 121 -22.06 13.27 -24.45
CA VAL A 121 -22.16 12.48 -23.22
C VAL A 121 -23.62 12.40 -22.82
N THR A 122 -24.00 11.40 -22.03
CA THR A 122 -25.34 11.35 -21.41
C THR A 122 -25.19 11.44 -19.91
N ILE A 123 -25.84 12.43 -19.30
CA ILE A 123 -25.92 12.61 -17.85
C ILE A 123 -27.29 12.13 -17.38
N LEU A 124 -27.31 11.49 -16.22
CA LEU A 124 -28.52 11.12 -15.51
C LEU A 124 -28.48 11.70 -14.10
N PHE A 125 -29.60 12.30 -13.72
CA PHE A 125 -29.90 12.67 -12.35
C PHE A 125 -31.05 11.81 -11.85
N SER A 126 -30.89 11.26 -10.65
CA SER A 126 -32.02 10.68 -9.91
C SER A 126 -32.25 11.41 -8.61
N ASP A 127 -33.48 11.40 -8.13
CA ASP A 127 -33.91 12.01 -6.88
C ASP A 127 -35.01 11.17 -6.21
N ILE A 128 -35.06 11.13 -4.87
CA ILE A 128 -36.05 10.32 -4.15
C ILE A 128 -37.35 11.10 -4.01
N VAL A 129 -38.48 10.49 -4.37
CA VAL A 129 -39.79 11.14 -4.28
C VAL A 129 -40.14 11.38 -2.81
N GLY A 130 -40.32 12.65 -2.44
CA GLY A 130 -40.76 13.04 -1.10
C GLY A 130 -39.68 12.95 -0.02
N PHE A 131 -38.40 12.88 -0.40
CA PHE A 131 -37.29 12.73 0.54
C PHE A 131 -37.27 13.78 1.65
N THR A 132 -37.53 15.05 1.35
CA THR A 132 -37.55 16.12 2.37
C THR A 132 -38.48 15.76 3.53
N LYS A 133 -39.71 15.29 3.23
CA LYS A 133 -40.67 14.87 4.27
C LYS A 133 -40.16 13.66 5.03
N LEU A 134 -39.65 12.66 4.31
CA LEU A 134 -39.09 11.43 4.90
C LEU A 134 -37.96 11.74 5.87
N SER A 135 -37.01 12.59 5.47
CA SER A 135 -35.85 12.97 6.29
C SER A 135 -36.23 13.74 7.56
N SER A 136 -37.34 14.49 7.53
CA SER A 136 -37.84 15.22 8.70
C SER A 136 -38.64 14.33 9.67
N SER A 137 -39.22 13.23 9.19
CA SER A 137 -40.08 12.36 9.99
C SER A 137 -39.37 11.14 10.60
N VAL A 138 -38.15 10.84 10.18
CA VAL A 138 -37.42 9.63 10.56
C VAL A 138 -36.12 9.97 11.28
N LYS A 139 -35.66 9.09 12.17
CA LYS A 139 -34.35 9.23 12.81
C LYS A 139 -33.24 9.31 11.75
N PRO A 140 -32.27 10.25 11.86
CA PRO A 140 -31.20 10.42 10.88
C PRO A 140 -30.44 9.13 10.55
N GLN A 141 -30.19 8.26 11.54
CA GLN A 141 -29.51 6.98 11.33
C GLN A 141 -30.26 6.07 10.34
N ALA A 142 -31.59 6.01 10.41
CA ALA A 142 -32.36 5.16 9.52
C ALA A 142 -32.40 5.72 8.09
N VAL A 143 -32.40 7.06 7.94
CA VAL A 143 -32.24 7.73 6.63
C VAL A 143 -30.88 7.40 6.02
N MET A 144 -29.80 7.48 6.81
CA MET A 144 -28.45 7.15 6.37
C MET A 144 -28.34 5.68 5.93
N ASN A 145 -28.91 4.75 6.70
CA ASN A 145 -28.90 3.33 6.34
C ASN A 145 -29.66 3.07 5.03
N MET A 146 -30.83 3.71 4.86
CA MET A 146 -31.64 3.62 3.64
C MET A 146 -30.88 4.16 2.42
N LEU A 147 -30.26 5.34 2.53
CA LEU A 147 -29.45 5.93 1.46
C LEU A 147 -28.26 5.05 1.11
N ASN A 148 -27.56 4.51 2.11
CA ASN A 148 -26.42 3.62 1.89
C ASN A 148 -26.83 2.35 1.15
N GLU A 149 -27.96 1.72 1.53
CA GLU A 149 -28.49 0.55 0.82
C GLU A 149 -28.84 0.88 -0.63
N LEU A 150 -29.51 2.01 -0.86
CA LEU A 150 -29.91 2.45 -2.20
C LEU A 150 -28.70 2.76 -3.09
N PHE A 151 -27.77 3.58 -2.61
CA PHE A 151 -26.59 3.98 -3.38
C PHE A 151 -25.61 2.82 -3.59
N SER A 152 -25.48 1.89 -2.65
CA SER A 152 -24.67 0.68 -2.87
C SER A 152 -25.22 -0.17 -4.03
N LYS A 153 -26.56 -0.25 -4.17
CA LYS A 153 -27.19 -0.94 -5.32
C LYS A 153 -26.96 -0.18 -6.63
N PHE A 154 -26.98 1.15 -6.61
CA PHE A 154 -26.69 1.96 -7.79
C PHE A 154 -25.21 1.89 -8.20
N ASP A 155 -24.29 1.88 -7.25
CA ASP A 155 -22.86 1.72 -7.48
C ASP A 155 -22.59 0.38 -8.19
N ALA A 156 -23.20 -0.72 -7.74
CA ALA A 156 -23.09 -2.02 -8.42
C ALA A 156 -23.67 -2.02 -9.86
N LEU A 157 -24.69 -1.19 -10.12
CA LEU A 157 -25.24 -1.02 -11.48
C LEU A 157 -24.33 -0.16 -12.37
N CYS A 158 -23.56 0.77 -11.79
CA CYS A 158 -22.61 1.60 -12.54
C CYS A 158 -21.56 0.71 -13.21
N ASP A 159 -21.00 -0.24 -12.47
CA ASP A 159 -20.04 -1.22 -12.97
C ASP A 159 -20.64 -2.09 -14.08
N LYS A 160 -21.89 -2.57 -13.88
CA LYS A 160 -22.60 -3.42 -14.86
C LYS A 160 -22.83 -2.71 -16.21
N HIS A 161 -23.16 -1.41 -16.18
CA HIS A 161 -23.52 -0.65 -17.37
C HIS A 161 -22.39 0.19 -17.95
N ASN A 162 -21.20 0.15 -17.34
CA ASN A 162 -20.04 0.99 -17.67
C ASN A 162 -20.41 2.49 -17.65
N VAL A 163 -21.02 2.89 -16.54
CA VAL A 163 -21.44 4.26 -16.25
C VAL A 163 -20.57 4.80 -15.12
N PHE A 164 -20.13 6.06 -15.21
CA PHE A 164 -19.28 6.69 -14.21
C PHE A 164 -20.13 7.47 -13.19
N LYS A 165 -19.92 7.19 -11.91
CA LYS A 165 -20.52 7.96 -10.80
C LYS A 165 -19.78 9.27 -10.63
N VAL A 166 -20.50 10.38 -10.71
CA VAL A 166 -19.90 11.72 -10.56
C VAL A 166 -19.90 12.11 -9.09
N GLU A 167 -21.08 12.33 -8.53
CA GLU A 167 -21.25 12.71 -7.14
C GLU A 167 -22.70 12.49 -6.69
N THR A 168 -22.91 12.66 -5.40
CA THR A 168 -24.22 12.66 -4.75
C THR A 168 -24.48 14.03 -4.15
N ILE A 169 -25.68 14.57 -4.34
CA ILE A 169 -26.08 15.88 -3.80
C ILE A 169 -27.31 15.67 -2.92
N GLY A 170 -27.09 15.43 -1.62
CA GLY A 170 -28.17 15.02 -0.72
C GLY A 170 -28.69 13.63 -1.10
N ASP A 171 -29.97 13.54 -1.44
CA ASP A 171 -30.62 12.33 -1.96
C ASP A 171 -30.52 12.19 -3.48
N ALA A 172 -30.00 13.20 -4.16
CA ALA A 172 -29.77 13.13 -5.59
C ALA A 172 -28.50 12.32 -5.93
N TYR A 173 -28.60 11.51 -6.97
CA TYR A 173 -27.50 10.68 -7.47
C TYR A 173 -27.22 11.05 -8.93
N MET A 174 -25.99 11.48 -9.21
CA MET A 174 -25.56 11.94 -10.53
C MET A 174 -24.56 10.97 -11.15
N VAL A 175 -24.87 10.54 -12.36
CA VAL A 175 -23.99 9.66 -13.14
C VAL A 175 -23.86 10.15 -14.57
N VAL A 176 -22.79 9.72 -15.23
CA VAL A 176 -22.50 10.09 -16.60
C VAL A 176 -21.94 8.92 -17.39
N CYS A 177 -22.30 8.83 -18.67
CA CYS A 177 -21.71 7.89 -19.61
C CYS A 177 -21.12 8.65 -20.80
N GLY A 178 -20.01 8.16 -21.34
CA GLY A 178 -19.20 8.85 -22.35
C GLY A 178 -18.05 9.68 -21.78
N LEU A 179 -17.81 9.61 -20.46
CA LEU A 179 -16.60 10.09 -19.78
C LEU A 179 -16.13 9.04 -18.75
N PRO A 180 -14.84 9.04 -18.35
CA PRO A 180 -13.73 9.77 -18.99
C PRO A 180 -13.41 9.22 -20.39
N THR A 181 -13.85 7.99 -20.69
CA THR A 181 -13.64 7.36 -21.99
C THR A 181 -14.85 7.61 -22.88
N PRO A 182 -14.69 8.24 -24.05
CA PRO A 182 -15.77 8.43 -25.01
C PRO A 182 -16.41 7.10 -25.42
N ASN A 183 -17.73 7.06 -25.50
CA ASN A 183 -18.49 5.87 -25.88
C ASN A 183 -19.69 6.26 -26.73
N GLU A 184 -19.71 5.92 -28.01
CA GLU A 184 -20.83 6.26 -28.92
C GLU A 184 -22.19 5.71 -28.48
N ARG A 185 -22.20 4.61 -27.72
CA ARG A 185 -23.42 3.99 -27.18
C ARG A 185 -23.82 4.54 -25.82
N HIS A 186 -23.22 5.65 -25.37
CA HIS A 186 -23.49 6.26 -24.08
C HIS A 186 -24.99 6.45 -23.76
N PRO A 187 -25.89 6.83 -24.70
CA PRO A 187 -27.31 6.98 -24.38
C PRO A 187 -28.00 5.65 -24.11
N ILE A 188 -27.59 4.58 -24.81
CA ILE A 188 -28.18 3.24 -24.66
C ILE A 188 -27.79 2.64 -23.30
N HIS A 189 -26.50 2.77 -22.92
CA HIS A 189 -26.02 2.35 -21.61
C HIS A 189 -26.76 3.10 -20.50
N MET A 190 -26.91 4.42 -20.64
CA MET A 190 -27.60 5.22 -19.62
C MET A 190 -29.10 4.90 -19.53
N ALA A 191 -29.79 4.67 -20.66
CA ALA A 191 -31.20 4.29 -20.65
C ALA A 191 -31.43 2.92 -19.97
N ARG A 192 -30.55 1.95 -20.22
CA ARG A 192 -30.60 0.63 -19.54
C ARG A 192 -30.29 0.76 -18.06
N PHE A 193 -29.28 1.55 -17.70
CA PHE A 193 -28.97 1.88 -16.31
C PHE A 193 -30.18 2.50 -15.61
N ALA A 194 -30.86 3.47 -16.22
CA ALA A 194 -32.04 4.12 -15.65
C ALA A 194 -33.18 3.14 -15.33
N ILE A 195 -33.43 2.17 -16.21
CA ILE A 195 -34.46 1.13 -16.00
C ILE A 195 -34.07 0.23 -14.83
N ASP A 196 -32.84 -0.28 -14.83
CA ASP A 196 -32.32 -1.13 -13.74
C ASP A 196 -32.29 -0.38 -12.40
N MET A 197 -31.94 0.90 -12.42
CA MET A 197 -31.91 1.79 -11.25
C MET A 197 -33.31 1.95 -10.64
N ALA A 198 -34.33 2.20 -11.47
CA ALA A 198 -35.71 2.30 -11.02
C ALA A 198 -36.24 0.98 -10.44
N MET A 199 -35.85 -0.17 -11.01
CA MET A 199 -36.18 -1.48 -10.48
C MET A 199 -35.47 -1.75 -9.15
N ALA A 200 -34.18 -1.44 -9.06
CA ALA A 200 -33.39 -1.62 -7.85
C ALA A 200 -33.91 -0.77 -6.68
N ALA A 201 -34.34 0.47 -6.95
CA ALA A 201 -34.91 1.35 -5.94
C ALA A 201 -36.15 0.75 -5.26
N ARG A 202 -37.01 0.04 -6.02
CA ARG A 202 -38.19 -0.64 -5.47
C ARG A 202 -37.86 -1.79 -4.52
N SER A 203 -36.64 -2.32 -4.56
CA SER A 203 -36.21 -3.36 -3.60
C SER A 203 -35.86 -2.79 -2.22
N VAL A 204 -35.61 -1.48 -2.12
CA VAL A 204 -35.29 -0.78 -0.88
C VAL A 204 -36.58 -0.27 -0.26
N LYS A 205 -36.76 -0.49 1.05
CA LYS A 205 -37.95 -0.08 1.79
C LYS A 205 -37.76 1.27 2.46
N SER A 206 -38.79 2.09 2.39
CA SER A 206 -38.90 3.33 3.14
C SER A 206 -38.92 3.05 4.65
N PRO A 207 -38.10 3.75 5.46
CA PRO A 207 -38.10 3.59 6.91
C PRO A 207 -39.32 4.20 7.60
N VAL A 208 -40.21 4.90 6.87
CA VAL A 208 -41.44 5.49 7.42
C VAL A 208 -42.55 4.45 7.53
N ASP A 209 -42.82 3.76 6.42
CA ASP A 209 -44.03 2.96 6.18
C ASP A 209 -43.73 1.58 5.61
N GLY A 210 -42.45 1.28 5.33
CA GLY A 210 -42.02 0.01 4.74
C GLY A 210 -42.36 -0.14 3.26
N SER A 211 -42.88 0.90 2.62
CA SER A 211 -43.24 0.87 1.19
C SER A 211 -41.98 0.91 0.31
N PRO A 212 -42.04 0.37 -0.92
CA PRO A 212 -40.93 0.49 -1.88
C PRO A 212 -40.57 1.95 -2.17
N LEU A 213 -39.27 2.27 -2.18
CA LEU A 213 -38.83 3.62 -2.58
C LEU A 213 -39.19 3.91 -4.04
N GLN A 214 -39.57 5.16 -4.28
CA GLN A 214 -39.82 5.72 -5.59
C GLN A 214 -38.77 6.78 -5.90
N ILE A 215 -38.21 6.71 -7.09
CA ILE A 215 -37.24 7.69 -7.59
C ILE A 215 -37.77 8.35 -8.85
N ARG A 216 -37.37 9.60 -9.07
CA ARG A 216 -37.48 10.29 -10.35
C ARG A 216 -36.13 10.20 -11.05
N VAL A 217 -36.15 9.94 -12.34
CA VAL A 217 -34.93 9.83 -13.15
C VAL A 217 -35.06 10.75 -14.35
N GLY A 218 -34.12 11.67 -14.51
CA GLY A 218 -33.99 12.55 -15.66
C GLY A 218 -32.71 12.24 -16.42
N LEU A 219 -32.79 12.20 -17.75
CA LEU A 219 -31.64 11.98 -18.64
C LEU A 219 -31.53 13.15 -19.62
N HIS A 220 -30.30 13.57 -19.89
CA HIS A 220 -30.01 14.55 -20.92
C HIS A 220 -28.69 14.21 -21.62
N SER A 221 -28.62 14.46 -22.93
CA SER A 221 -27.38 14.26 -23.70
C SER A 221 -26.95 15.58 -24.33
N GLY A 222 -25.67 15.88 -24.21
CA GLY A 222 -25.11 17.14 -24.67
C GLY A 222 -23.60 17.18 -24.56
N SER A 223 -23.03 18.35 -24.79
CA SER A 223 -21.59 18.58 -24.63
C SER A 223 -21.28 19.12 -23.23
N VAL A 224 -20.18 18.68 -22.64
CA VAL A 224 -19.74 19.11 -21.31
C VAL A 224 -18.25 19.42 -21.29
N MET A 225 -17.85 20.26 -20.35
CA MET A 225 -16.47 20.42 -19.91
C MET A 225 -16.29 19.65 -18.61
N ALA A 226 -15.28 18.80 -18.54
CA ALA A 226 -14.98 18.01 -17.35
C ALA A 226 -13.54 18.25 -16.90
N GLY A 227 -13.31 18.31 -15.59
CA GLY A 227 -11.98 18.56 -15.05
C GLY A 227 -11.93 18.44 -13.53
N VAL A 228 -10.72 18.44 -12.97
CA VAL A 228 -10.51 18.34 -11.53
C VAL A 228 -10.55 19.73 -10.89
N VAL A 229 -11.41 19.89 -9.89
CA VAL A 229 -11.52 21.13 -9.09
C VAL A 229 -11.10 20.87 -7.66
N GLY A 230 -10.30 21.77 -7.10
CA GLY A 230 -9.86 21.74 -5.71
C GLY A 230 -8.51 21.07 -5.49
N MET A 231 -7.77 21.58 -4.49
CA MET A 231 -6.41 21.12 -4.15
C MET A 231 -6.37 20.14 -2.99
N LYS A 232 -7.18 20.38 -1.95
CA LYS A 232 -7.21 19.55 -0.73
C LYS A 232 -8.15 18.36 -0.86
N ALA A 233 -9.23 18.53 -1.62
CA ALA A 233 -10.24 17.51 -1.88
C ALA A 233 -10.57 17.59 -3.39
N PRO A 234 -9.75 16.99 -4.25
CA PRO A 234 -9.96 17.04 -5.69
C PRO A 234 -11.27 16.33 -6.05
N ARG A 235 -12.11 16.99 -6.84
CA ARG A 235 -13.37 16.44 -7.35
C ARG A 235 -13.38 16.52 -8.87
N TYR A 236 -13.84 15.46 -9.52
CA TYR A 236 -14.05 15.48 -10.96
C TYR A 236 -15.40 16.15 -11.25
N CYS A 237 -15.37 17.41 -11.64
CA CYS A 237 -16.54 18.24 -11.86
C CYS A 237 -16.91 18.30 -13.34
N LEU A 238 -18.20 18.41 -13.62
CA LEU A 238 -18.75 18.61 -14.96
C LEU A 238 -19.48 19.95 -15.02
N PHE A 239 -19.20 20.73 -16.06
CA PHE A 239 -19.85 22.00 -16.35
C PHE A 239 -20.36 22.00 -17.80
N GLY A 240 -21.51 22.61 -18.04
CA GLY A 240 -22.13 22.64 -19.36
C GLY A 240 -23.50 23.30 -19.31
N ALA A 241 -24.02 23.65 -20.48
CA ALA A 241 -25.36 24.21 -20.67
C ALA A 241 -26.29 23.14 -21.24
#